data_AF-E4Y8U0-F1
#
_entry.id   AF-E4Y8U0-F1
#
_cell.length_a   1.000
_cell.length_b   1.000
_cell.length_c   1.000
_cell.angle_alpha   90.00
_cell.angle_beta   90.00
_cell.angle_gamma   90.00
#
_symmetry.space_group_name_H-M   'P 1'
#
loop_
_entity.id
_entity.type
_entity.pdbx_description
1 polymer ?
#
loop_
_entity_poly.entity_id
_entity_poly.type
_entity_poly.pdbx_seq_one_letter_code
_entity_poly.pdbx_strand_id
1 'polypeptide(L)'
;MMSGGTMDVNQFSLPGSMGMPPQNIGSYGQPNPLLNDPPAAIQERTKKRLDKYRENAKRKEAGHDTQVNHLLTKDLKETEKYHAKVNELKTKRKTGRDRKDNEKNSNGLRPDEQNAIMKGIHEKIRESKKASRMKANFLP
;
A
#
# COMPACT_ATOMS: atom_id res chain seq x y z
N MET A 1 13.46 -23.36 -1.99
CA MET A 1 12.61 -24.48 -1.56
C MET A 1 11.94 -24.08 -0.25
N MET A 2 10.62 -24.22 -0.17
CA MET A 2 9.81 -23.93 1.02
C MET A 2 9.99 -25.02 2.07
N SER A 3 9.99 -24.65 3.35
CA SER A 3 9.67 -25.51 4.49
C SER A 3 9.26 -24.58 5.65
N GLY A 4 8.12 -24.65 6.32
CA GLY A 4 7.08 -25.68 6.33
C GLY A 4 6.92 -26.31 7.72
N GLY A 5 6.22 -25.62 8.63
CA GLY A 5 5.60 -26.21 9.85
C GLY A 5 6.55 -26.46 11.03
N THR A 6 6.15 -26.49 12.30
CA THR A 6 4.87 -26.37 13.04
C THR A 6 5.28 -26.08 14.49
N MET A 7 4.78 -25.03 15.15
CA MET A 7 5.03 -24.83 16.60
C MET A 7 3.87 -25.44 17.38
N ASP A 8 4.14 -26.61 17.95
CA ASP A 8 3.25 -27.34 18.85
C ASP A 8 3.04 -26.57 20.16
N VAL A 9 1.80 -26.61 20.61
CA VAL A 9 1.26 -25.90 21.76
C VAL A 9 1.31 -26.83 22.97
N ASN A 10 1.67 -26.27 24.13
CA ASN A 10 1.59 -26.82 25.49
C ASN A 10 2.82 -27.55 26.05
N GLN A 11 3.62 -26.83 26.86
CA GLN A 11 4.25 -27.43 28.03
C GLN A 11 4.59 -26.38 29.09
N PHE A 12 3.60 -25.98 29.90
CA PHE A 12 3.86 -25.38 31.21
C PHE A 12 3.50 -26.43 32.27
N SER A 13 4.51 -27.19 32.69
CA SER A 13 4.42 -28.12 33.81
C SER A 13 4.42 -27.33 35.13
N LEU A 14 3.39 -27.52 35.96
CA LEU A 14 3.38 -27.10 37.36
C LEU A 14 3.76 -28.29 38.27
N PRO A 15 4.69 -28.12 39.23
CA PRO A 15 5.05 -29.16 40.18
C PRO A 15 4.11 -29.13 41.40
N GLY A 16 3.68 -30.30 41.89
CA GLY A 16 3.08 -30.44 43.22
C GLY A 16 1.74 -31.16 43.25
N SER A 17 1.76 -32.49 43.12
CA SER A 17 0.64 -33.36 43.48
C SER A 17 0.63 -33.59 44.99
N MET A 18 -0.31 -32.98 45.72
CA MET A 18 -0.68 -33.42 47.07
C MET A 18 -2.18 -33.18 47.32
N GLY A 19 -2.91 -34.29 47.47
CA GLY A 19 -4.15 -34.39 48.25
C GLY A 19 -5.43 -33.83 47.62
N MET A 20 -6.21 -34.69 46.96
CA MET A 20 -7.65 -34.45 46.77
C MET A 20 -8.42 -34.94 48.01
N PRO A 21 -9.26 -34.13 48.67
CA PRO A 21 -10.25 -34.67 49.60
C PRO A 21 -11.39 -35.36 48.81
N PRO A 22 -12.05 -36.38 49.40
CA PRO A 22 -13.01 -37.21 48.68
C PRO A 22 -14.23 -36.40 48.21
N GLN A 23 -14.68 -36.70 47.00
CA GLN A 23 -15.91 -36.14 46.45
C GLN A 23 -17.12 -36.63 47.25
N ASN A 24 -17.71 -35.73 48.03
CA ASN A 24 -19.06 -35.93 48.54
C ASN A 24 -20.04 -35.58 47.42
N ILE A 25 -20.49 -36.59 46.67
CA ILE A 25 -21.58 -36.48 45.69
C ILE A 25 -22.88 -36.35 46.49
N GLY A 26 -23.13 -35.14 46.97
CA GLY A 26 -24.37 -34.73 47.61
C GLY A 26 -25.24 -33.99 46.61
N SER A 27 -26.23 -34.70 46.05
CA SER A 27 -27.51 -34.19 45.56
C SER A 27 -27.48 -32.93 44.67
N TYR A 28 -27.75 -33.12 43.37
CA TYR A 28 -28.19 -32.05 42.46
C TYR A 28 -29.56 -31.52 42.91
N GLY A 29 -29.57 -30.76 44.00
CA GLY A 29 -30.69 -29.94 44.43
C GLY A 29 -30.81 -28.76 43.48
N GLN A 30 -31.92 -28.73 42.76
CA GLN A 30 -32.59 -27.57 42.17
C GLN A 30 -31.89 -26.22 42.41
N PRO A 31 -31.57 -25.41 41.38
CA PRO A 31 -31.03 -24.08 41.59
C PRO A 31 -32.05 -23.26 42.38
N ASN A 32 -31.71 -22.90 43.61
CA ASN A 32 -32.54 -22.04 44.44
C ASN A 32 -32.52 -20.62 43.82
N PRO A 33 -33.63 -20.10 43.25
CA PRO A 33 -33.60 -18.85 42.50
C PRO A 33 -33.36 -17.61 43.38
N LEU A 34 -33.38 -17.76 44.71
CA LEU A 34 -33.18 -16.69 45.70
C LEU A 34 -31.73 -16.55 46.20
N LEU A 35 -30.80 -17.40 45.74
CA LEU A 35 -29.40 -17.42 46.20
C LEU A 35 -28.40 -17.13 45.06
N ASN A 36 -28.83 -16.41 44.03
CA ASN A 36 -28.02 -16.16 42.83
C ASN A 36 -27.27 -14.82 42.84
N ASP A 37 -27.41 -14.03 43.90
CA ASP A 37 -26.61 -12.81 44.03
C ASP A 37 -25.21 -13.17 44.51
N PRO A 38 -24.15 -12.92 43.69
CA PRO A 38 -22.80 -13.12 44.17
C PRO A 38 -22.58 -12.23 45.40
N PRO A 39 -21.82 -12.70 46.41
CA PRO A 39 -21.54 -11.93 47.62
C PRO A 39 -21.17 -10.49 47.29
N ALA A 40 -21.64 -9.51 48.09
CA ALA A 40 -21.46 -8.08 47.82
C ALA A 40 -20.00 -7.70 47.48
N ALA A 41 -19.01 -8.37 48.09
CA ALA A 41 -17.59 -8.18 47.79
C ALA A 41 -17.21 -8.56 46.34
N ILE A 42 -17.81 -9.60 45.77
CA ILE A 42 -17.60 -10.01 44.37
C ILE A 42 -18.25 -9.02 43.42
N GLN A 43 -19.44 -8.52 43.75
CA GLN A 43 -20.11 -7.46 42.98
C GLN A 43 -19.28 -6.17 42.97
N GLU A 44 -18.78 -5.75 44.12
CA GLU A 44 -17.95 -4.55 44.25
C GLU A 44 -16.63 -4.67 43.47
N ARG A 45 -15.96 -5.83 43.57
CA ARG A 45 -14.75 -6.12 42.81
C ARG A 45 -15.00 -6.13 41.30
N THR A 46 -16.12 -6.70 40.88
CA THR A 46 -16.51 -6.75 39.46
C THR A 46 -16.83 -5.35 38.94
N LYS A 47 -17.56 -4.54 39.72
CA LYS A 47 -17.83 -3.13 39.41
C LYS A 47 -16.53 -2.33 39.25
N LYS A 48 -15.59 -2.43 40.20
CA LYS A 48 -14.27 -1.79 40.10
C LYS A 48 -13.49 -2.20 38.85
N ARG A 49 -13.55 -3.48 38.45
CA ARG A 49 -12.93 -3.96 37.21
C ARG A 49 -13.57 -3.34 35.97
N LEU A 50 -14.90 -3.32 35.91
CA LEU A 50 -15.63 -2.74 34.79
C LEU A 50 -15.37 -1.24 34.66
N ASP A 51 -15.36 -0.51 35.76
CA ASP A 51 -15.08 0.92 35.78
C ASP A 51 -13.65 1.20 35.31
N LYS A 52 -12.67 0.39 35.71
CA LYS A 52 -11.29 0.47 35.17
C LYS A 52 -11.23 0.28 33.66
N TYR A 53 -11.98 -0.68 33.11
CA TYR A 53 -12.01 -0.91 31.66
C TYR A 53 -12.71 0.23 30.92
N ARG A 54 -13.82 0.75 31.46
CA ARG A 54 -14.53 1.91 30.90
C ARG A 54 -13.64 3.14 30.86
N GLU A 55 -12.94 3.44 31.95
CA GLU A 55 -12.02 4.58 32.01
C GLU A 55 -10.83 4.42 31.05
N ASN A 56 -10.29 3.21 30.90
CA ASN A 56 -9.24 2.97 29.93
C ASN A 56 -9.75 3.13 28.48
N ALA A 57 -10.95 2.64 28.17
CA ALA A 57 -11.56 2.80 26.85
C ALA A 57 -11.77 4.29 26.52
N LYS A 58 -12.35 5.07 27.45
CA LYS A 58 -12.52 6.53 27.29
C LYS A 58 -11.20 7.25 27.05
N ARG A 59 -10.14 6.89 27.78
CA ARG A 59 -8.82 7.52 27.60
C ARG A 59 -8.22 7.23 26.23
N LYS A 60 -8.39 6.00 25.72
CA LYS A 60 -7.94 5.65 24.36
C LYS A 60 -8.72 6.41 23.30
N GLU A 61 -10.03 6.52 23.47
CA GLU A 61 -10.92 7.25 22.56
C GLU A 61 -10.63 8.76 22.55
N ALA A 62 -10.43 9.38 23.72
CA ALA A 62 -10.22 10.82 23.86
C ALA A 62 -8.99 11.35 23.09
N GLY A 63 -7.98 10.50 22.86
CA GLY A 63 -6.76 10.86 22.12
C GLY A 63 -6.70 10.33 20.69
N HIS A 64 -7.61 9.42 20.32
CA HIS A 64 -7.54 8.69 19.06
C HIS A 64 -7.65 9.62 17.86
N ASP A 65 -8.68 10.47 17.83
CA ASP A 65 -8.93 11.35 16.69
C ASP A 65 -7.81 12.38 16.49
N THR A 66 -7.25 12.89 17.59
CA THR A 66 -6.09 13.79 17.55
C THR A 66 -4.85 13.08 17.01
N GLN A 67 -4.60 11.85 17.44
CA GLN A 67 -3.48 11.04 16.95
C GLN A 67 -3.63 10.69 15.47
N VAL A 68 -4.83 10.28 15.04
CA VAL A 68 -5.16 9.98 13.65
C VAL A 68 -4.99 11.22 12.79
N ASN A 69 -5.51 12.37 13.21
CA ASN A 69 -5.37 13.63 12.48
C ASN A 69 -3.90 14.07 12.36
N HIS A 70 -3.09 13.89 13.42
CA HIS A 70 -1.67 14.17 13.36
C HIS A 70 -0.95 13.27 12.34
N LEU A 71 -1.21 11.96 12.38
CA LEU A 71 -0.62 11.00 11.43
C LEU A 71 -1.03 11.33 9.99
N LEU A 72 -2.32 11.56 9.75
CA LEU A 72 -2.84 11.94 8.43
C LEU A 72 -2.18 13.24 7.92
N THR A 73 -2.05 14.25 8.78
CA THR A 73 -1.40 15.52 8.40
C THR A 73 0.06 15.32 8.01
N LYS A 74 0.78 14.44 8.72
CA LYS A 74 2.17 14.10 8.41
C LYS A 74 2.26 13.39 7.06
N ASP A 75 1.41 12.39 6.82
CA ASP A 75 1.39 11.60 5.60
C ASP A 75 0.99 12.44 4.38
N LEU A 76 0.06 13.38 4.55
CA LEU A 76 -0.32 14.33 3.50
C LEU A 76 0.86 15.21 3.08
N LYS A 77 1.60 15.78 4.04
CA LYS A 77 2.80 16.59 3.73
C LYS A 77 3.85 15.80 2.96
N GLU A 78 4.06 14.54 3.34
CA GLU A 78 5.00 13.67 2.64
C GLU A 78 4.51 13.33 1.23
N THR A 79 3.21 13.05 1.07
CA THR A 79 2.58 12.79 -0.23
C THR A 79 2.69 13.98 -1.17
N GLU A 80 2.46 15.19 -0.67
CA GLU A 80 2.61 16.44 -1.44
C GLU A 80 4.03 16.62 -1.97
N LYS A 81 5.05 16.31 -1.14
CA LYS A 81 6.46 16.36 -1.55
C LYS A 81 6.74 15.37 -2.69
N TYR A 82 6.25 14.15 -2.61
CA TYR A 82 6.42 13.17 -3.69
C TYR A 82 5.66 13.59 -4.96
N HIS A 83 4.45 14.12 -4.82
CA HIS A 83 3.67 14.63 -5.93
C HIS A 83 4.38 15.77 -6.66
N ALA A 84 4.95 16.72 -5.92
CA ALA A 84 5.77 17.80 -6.49
C ALA A 84 6.97 17.26 -7.27
N LYS A 85 7.71 16.29 -6.71
CA LYS A 85 8.86 15.66 -7.37
C LYS A 85 8.46 14.92 -8.66
N VAL A 86 7.34 14.19 -8.64
CA VAL A 86 6.83 13.52 -9.83
C VAL A 86 6.45 14.53 -10.91
N ASN A 87 5.80 15.63 -10.54
CA ASN A 87 5.47 16.69 -11.48
C ASN A 87 6.70 17.36 -12.06
N GLU A 88 7.73 17.64 -11.25
CA GLU A 88 9.01 18.15 -11.71
C GLU A 88 9.70 17.20 -12.70
N LEU A 89 9.68 15.89 -12.44
CA LEU A 89 10.23 14.90 -13.37
C LEU A 89 9.43 14.84 -14.68
N LYS A 90 8.10 14.95 -14.63
CA LYS A 90 7.24 15.01 -15.81
C LYS A 90 7.51 16.26 -16.63
N THR A 91 7.62 17.43 -15.99
CA THR A 91 7.93 18.69 -16.69
C THR A 91 9.32 18.67 -17.29
N LYS A 92 10.35 18.20 -16.56
CA LYS A 92 11.71 18.03 -17.09
C LYS A 92 11.77 17.07 -18.28
N ARG A 93 11.00 15.98 -18.26
CA ARG A 93 10.90 15.05 -19.41
C ARG A 93 10.26 15.72 -20.63
N LYS A 94 9.23 16.54 -20.42
CA LYS A 94 8.59 17.30 -21.49
C LYS A 94 9.54 18.35 -22.07
N THR A 95 10.11 19.20 -21.24
CA THR A 95 11.02 20.28 -21.68
C THR A 95 12.35 19.74 -22.24
N GLY A 96 12.86 18.62 -21.72
CA GLY A 96 14.03 17.94 -22.26
C GLY A 96 13.80 17.33 -23.65
N ARG A 97 12.56 16.89 -23.95
CA ARG A 97 12.16 16.47 -25.29
C ARG A 97 12.04 17.70 -26.21
N ASP A 98 11.35 18.73 -25.76
CA ASP A 98 11.14 19.98 -26.53
C ASP A 98 12.47 20.70 -26.85
N ARG A 99 13.49 20.59 -25.98
CA ARG A 99 14.85 21.09 -26.23
C ARG A 99 15.59 20.29 -27.28
N LYS A 100 15.57 18.95 -27.21
CA LYS A 100 16.20 18.09 -28.23
C LYS A 100 15.58 18.28 -29.61
N ASP A 101 14.27 18.51 -29.65
CA ASP A 101 13.57 18.77 -30.90
C ASP A 101 13.91 20.17 -31.45
N ASN A 102 14.37 21.11 -30.62
CA ASN A 102 14.79 22.45 -31.05
C ASN A 102 16.29 22.61 -31.34
N GLU A 103 17.14 21.74 -30.83
CA GLU A 103 18.59 21.86 -30.94
C GLU A 103 19.08 21.44 -32.32
N LYS A 104 19.97 22.24 -32.91
CA LYS A 104 20.62 21.92 -34.18
C LYS A 104 21.61 20.76 -33.97
N ASN A 105 21.58 19.77 -34.85
CA ASN A 105 22.53 18.66 -34.86
C ASN A 105 23.93 19.12 -35.31
N SER A 106 24.89 18.18 -35.39
CA SER A 106 26.27 18.44 -35.85
C SER A 106 26.37 19.05 -37.25
N ASN A 107 25.32 18.91 -38.07
CA ASN A 107 25.23 19.47 -39.41
C ASN A 107 24.55 20.86 -39.41
N GLY A 108 24.27 21.44 -38.24
CA GLY A 108 23.65 22.76 -38.10
C GLY A 108 22.16 22.80 -38.42
N LEU A 109 21.50 21.64 -38.57
CA LEU A 109 20.08 21.51 -38.91
C LEU A 109 19.28 20.99 -37.72
N ARG A 110 18.05 21.47 -37.56
CA ARG A 110 17.11 20.88 -36.60
C ARG A 110 16.61 19.52 -37.11
N PRO A 111 16.17 18.60 -36.22
CA PRO A 111 15.73 17.27 -36.61
C PRO A 111 14.58 17.26 -37.63
N ASP A 112 13.65 18.22 -37.53
CA ASP A 112 12.55 18.43 -38.46
C ASP A 112 13.02 18.92 -39.84
N GLU A 113 13.97 19.88 -39.88
CA GLU A 113 14.60 20.36 -41.11
C GLU A 113 15.36 19.24 -41.84
N GLN A 114 16.14 18.45 -41.09
CA GLN A 114 16.86 17.31 -41.65
C GLN A 114 15.90 16.26 -42.21
N ASN A 115 14.82 15.95 -41.49
CA ASN A 115 13.82 14.99 -41.95
C ASN A 115 13.09 15.48 -43.21
N ALA A 116 12.78 16.78 -43.30
CA ALA A 116 12.16 17.37 -44.50
C ALA A 116 13.07 17.23 -45.72
N ILE A 117 14.37 17.51 -45.57
CA ILE A 117 15.37 17.36 -46.63
C ILE A 117 15.46 15.90 -47.09
N MET A 118 15.60 14.97 -46.14
CA MET A 118 15.71 13.54 -46.45
C MET A 118 14.45 13.00 -47.13
N LYS A 119 13.26 13.46 -46.70
CA LYS A 119 12.00 13.10 -47.33
C LYS A 119 11.94 13.58 -48.79
N GLY A 120 12.32 14.84 -49.05
CA GLY A 120 12.36 15.40 -50.40
C GLY A 120 13.37 14.70 -51.32
N ILE A 121 14.53 14.30 -50.78
CA ILE A 121 15.51 13.50 -51.53
C ILE A 121 14.92 12.13 -51.89
N HIS A 122 14.29 11.45 -50.93
CA HIS A 122 13.68 10.13 -51.16
C HIS A 122 12.52 10.19 -52.17
N GLU A 123 11.69 11.23 -52.14
CA GLU A 123 10.63 11.45 -53.13
C GLU A 123 11.21 11.64 -54.52
N LYS A 124 12.21 12.52 -54.70
CA LYS A 124 12.88 12.73 -55.99
C LYS A 124 13.53 11.46 -56.54
N ILE A 125 14.19 10.67 -55.68
CA ILE A 125 14.78 9.37 -56.07
C ILE A 125 13.68 8.38 -56.49
N ARG A 126 12.54 8.37 -55.80
CA ARG A 126 11.43 7.50 -56.13
C ARG A 126 10.79 7.89 -57.47
N GLU A 127 10.58 9.17 -57.69
CA GLU A 127 10.07 9.71 -58.95
C GLU A 127 11.02 9.45 -60.12
N SER A 128 12.33 9.67 -59.93
CA SER A 128 13.33 9.39 -60.97
C SER A 128 13.38 7.91 -61.32
N LYS A 129 13.35 7.01 -60.34
CA LYS A 129 13.25 5.56 -60.58
C LYS A 129 11.98 5.17 -61.31
N LYS A 130 10.83 5.78 -60.96
CA LYS A 130 9.55 5.56 -61.65
C LYS A 130 9.63 6.03 -63.11
N ALA A 131 10.20 7.21 -63.36
CA ALA A 131 10.37 7.77 -64.69
C ALA A 131 11.33 6.92 -65.55
N SER A 132 12.45 6.47 -65.00
CA SER A 132 13.40 5.58 -65.70
C SER A 132 12.78 4.21 -66.01
N ARG A 133 12.00 3.64 -65.08
CA ARG A 133 11.29 2.38 -65.31
C ARG A 133 10.21 2.51 -66.39
N MET A 134 9.51 3.64 -66.45
CA MET A 134 8.58 3.92 -67.55
C MET A 134 9.34 4.05 -68.88
N LYS A 135 10.43 4.82 -68.95
CA LYS A 135 11.24 4.94 -70.19
C LYS A 135 11.79 3.59 -70.68
N ALA A 136 12.20 2.69 -69.79
CA ALA A 136 12.67 1.36 -70.14
C ALA A 136 11.56 0.46 -70.72
N ASN A 137 10.30 0.67 -70.32
CA ASN A 137 9.14 -0.08 -70.84
C ASN A 137 8.60 0.46 -72.18
N PHE A 138 9.12 1.59 -72.67
CA PHE A 138 8.70 2.24 -73.92
C PHE A 138 9.78 2.18 -75.02
N LEU A 139 10.87 1.45 -74.80
CA LEU A 139 11.83 1.10 -75.84
C LEU A 139 11.44 -0.27 -76.42
N PRO A 140 11.26 -0.39 -77.75
CA PRO A 140 10.91 -1.65 -78.41
C PRO A 140 12.01 -2.71 -78.31
#